data_AF-A0A7C5Z2P3-F1
#
_entry.id   AF-A0A7C5Z2P3-F1
#
_cell.length_a   1.000
_cell.length_b   1.000
_cell.length_c   1.000
_cell.angle_alpha   90.00
_cell.angle_beta   90.00
_cell.angle_gamma   90.00
#
_symmetry.space_group_name_H-M   'P 1'
#
loop_
_entity.id
_entity.type
_entity.pdbx_description
1 polymer ?
#
loop_
_entity_poly.entity_id
_entity_poly.type
_entity_poly.pdbx_seq_one_letter_code
_entity_poly.pdbx_strand_id
1 'polypeptide(L)' 'ASLDAGREVQILARLFQGKDHPVLLTFPEGAYLKGLLCRVW' A
#
# COMPACT_ATOMS: atom_id res chain seq x y z
N ALA A 1 -3.43 -6.57 12.80
CA ALA A 1 -4.52 -5.67 12.36
C ALA A 1 -5.84 -6.43 12.17
N SER A 2 -6.03 -7.21 11.09
CA SER A 2 -7.28 -7.97 10.87
C SER A 2 -7.51 -9.05 11.93
N LEU A 3 -6.44 -9.79 12.29
CA LEU A 3 -6.45 -10.80 13.36
C LEU A 3 -6.81 -10.20 14.73
N ASP A 4 -6.13 -9.11 15.12
CA ASP A 4 -6.39 -8.41 16.40
C ASP A 4 -7.80 -7.81 16.44
N ALA A 5 -8.33 -7.37 15.30
CA ALA A 5 -9.69 -6.84 15.19
C ALA A 5 -10.77 -7.94 15.10
N GLY A 6 -10.39 -9.22 14.97
CA GLY A 6 -11.32 -10.34 14.82
C GLY A 6 -12.20 -10.22 13.57
N ARG A 7 -11.71 -9.56 12.51
CA ARG A 7 -12.46 -9.29 11.28
C ARG A 7 -11.74 -9.85 10.08
N GLU A 8 -12.49 -10.45 9.16
CA GLU A 8 -11.94 -10.78 7.85
C GLU A 8 -11.73 -9.51 7.03
N VAL A 9 -10.56 -9.39 6.41
CA VAL A 9 -10.16 -8.23 5.62
C VAL A 9 -9.59 -8.69 4.29
N GLN A 10 -10.04 -8.07 3.21
CA GLN A 10 -9.53 -8.32 1.86
C GLN A 10 -8.75 -7.10 1.35
N ILE A 11 -7.56 -7.33 0.80
CA ILE A 11 -6.80 -6.29 0.09
C ILE A 11 -7.43 -6.10 -1.29
N LEU A 12 -7.91 -4.90 -1.57
CA LEU A 12 -8.46 -4.51 -2.87
C LEU A 12 -7.41 -3.88 -3.77
N ALA A 13 -6.47 -3.10 -3.20
CA ALA A 13 -5.40 -2.48 -3.97
C ALA A 13 -4.14 -2.23 -3.13
N ARG A 14 -2.99 -2.21 -3.81
CA ARG A 14 -1.73 -1.68 -3.28
C ARG A 14 -1.55 -0.26 -3.81
N LEU A 15 -1.27 0.67 -2.91
CA LEU A 15 -1.06 2.08 -3.23
C LEU A 15 0.42 2.43 -3.05
N PHE A 16 0.87 3.41 -3.83
CA PHE A 16 2.23 3.93 -3.84
C PHE A 16 2.18 5.46 -3.98
N GLN A 17 3.34 6.11 -3.94
CA GLN A 17 3.48 7.53 -4.23
C GLN A 17 2.80 7.96 -5.54
N GLY A 18 2.29 9.19 -5.55
CA GLY A 18 1.64 9.80 -6.70
C GLY A 18 2.62 10.17 -7.83
N LYS A 19 2.07 10.61 -8.96
CA LYS A 19 2.86 11.00 -10.15
C LYS A 19 3.75 12.23 -9.92
N ASP A 20 3.42 13.04 -8.92
CA ASP A 20 4.20 14.18 -8.44
C ASP A 20 5.48 13.76 -7.70
N HIS A 21 5.63 12.47 -7.38
CA HIS A 21 6.80 11.90 -6.71
C HIS A 21 7.33 10.68 -7.48
N PRO A 22 7.90 10.86 -8.68
CA PRO A 22 8.36 9.74 -9.51
C PRO A 22 9.53 8.98 -8.86
N VAL A 23 9.59 7.66 -9.11
CA VAL A 23 10.73 6.82 -8.74
C VAL A 23 11.65 6.69 -9.94
N LEU A 24 12.92 7.03 -9.74
CA LEU A 24 13.94 6.87 -10.77
C LEU A 24 14.26 5.38 -10.97
N LEU A 25 14.38 4.94 -12.22
CA LEU A 25 14.73 3.55 -12.53
C LEU A 25 16.11 3.15 -11.98
N THR A 26 17.02 4.11 -11.82
CA THR A 26 18.36 3.91 -11.26
C THR A 26 18.40 3.98 -9.72
N PHE A 27 17.28 4.29 -9.07
CA PHE A 27 17.18 4.43 -7.62
C PHE A 27 15.85 3.86 -7.10
N PRO A 28 15.67 2.53 -7.15
CA PRO A 28 14.43 1.87 -6.73
C PRO A 28 14.08 2.07 -5.25
N GLU A 29 15.06 2.39 -4.41
CA GLU A 29 14.90 2.70 -2.98
C GLU A 29 13.98 3.92 -2.75
N GLY A 30 13.85 4.79 -3.76
CA GLY A 30 12.91 5.92 -3.75
C GLY A 30 11.43 5.49 -3.67
N ALA A 31 11.10 4.22 -3.91
CA ALA A 31 9.76 3.68 -3.73
C ALA A 31 9.42 3.42 -2.24
N TYR A 32 9.54 4.44 -1.38
CA TYR A 32 9.43 4.30 0.07
C TYR A 32 7.99 4.27 0.59
N LEU A 33 7.05 4.96 -0.08
CA LEU A 33 5.66 5.04 0.38
C LEU A 33 4.91 3.76 0.03
N LYS A 34 4.28 3.15 1.03
CA LYS A 34 3.44 1.94 0.88
C LYS A 34 2.06 2.19 1.46
N GLY A 35 1.03 1.76 0.74
CA GLY A 35 -0.35 1.79 1.23
C GLY A 35 -1.14 0.57 0.78
N LEU A 36 -2.20 0.24 1.52
CA LEU A 36 -3.14 -0.81 1.19
C LEU A 36 -4.56 -0.25 1.28
N LEU A 37 -5.37 -0.50 0.26
CA LEU A 37 -6.80 -0.30 0.31
C LEU A 37 -7.44 -1.64 0.67
N CYS A 38 -8.18 -1.67 1.78
CA CYS A 38 -8.76 -2.88 2.33
C CYS A 38 -10.27 -2.76 2.50
N ARG A 39 -10.98 -3.87 2.32
CA ARG A 39 -12.40 -4.03 2.66
C ARG A 39 -12.56 -4.96 3.85
N VAL A 40 -13.44 -4.59 4.78
CA VAL A 40 -13.79 -5.37 5.96
C VAL A 40 -15.15 -6.04 5.74
N TRP A 41 -15.32 -7.25 6.28
CA TRP A 41 -16.59 -7.98 6.31
C TRP A 41 -17.22 -8.03 7.72
#